data_AF-A0A8I0P0B8-F1
#
_entry.id   AF-A0A8I0P0B8-F1
#
_cell.length_a   1.000
_cell.length_b   1.000
_cell.length_c   1.000
_cell.angle_alpha   90.00
_cell.angle_beta   90.00
_cell.angle_gamma   90.00
#
_symmetry.space_group_name_H-M   'P 1'
#
loop_
_entity.id
_entity.type
_entity.pdbx_description
1 polymer ?
#
loop_
_entity_poly.entity_id
_entity_poly.type
_entity_poly.pdbx_seq_one_letter_code
_entity_poly.pdbx_strand_id
1 'polypeptide(L)'
;MAGGPGGPAPYRKNNRAERAELAELVFDLKLRGLSFRAIEEATQDPNGPTGGKRVPAGTARDLVRDEAARRVDPKVDAWRAIVVERLEAAHARLDRMEAAAHKVLERHHITVNNGRIITLDDGEPLLDDGPVLAAIDRLAKIEDARLKNNESLRRLFGLDMPVKVDATVTEVTQQDLELQEMLREAKAHVAAQEEELREGAGGEA
;
A
#
# COMPACT_ATOMS: atom_id res chain seq x y z
N MET A 1 -7.78 62.03 23.36
CA MET A 1 -8.58 61.18 22.45
C MET A 1 -7.93 59.82 22.41
N ALA A 2 -8.55 58.81 23.01
CA ALA A 2 -7.99 57.48 23.20
C ALA A 2 -8.33 56.58 22.00
N GLY A 3 -7.32 56.13 21.26
CA GLY A 3 -7.42 55.06 20.27
C GLY A 3 -6.68 53.84 20.81
N GLY A 4 -7.39 52.96 21.51
CA GLY A 4 -6.82 51.71 22.03
C GLY A 4 -6.58 50.69 20.90
N PRO A 5 -5.54 49.84 21.00
CA PRO A 5 -5.19 48.85 19.98
C PRO A 5 -6.30 47.80 19.84
N GLY A 6 -6.81 47.62 18.62
CA GLY A 6 -7.86 46.65 18.30
C GLY A 6 -7.46 45.23 18.72
N GLY A 7 -8.30 44.60 19.55
CA GLY A 7 -8.12 43.21 19.97
C GLY A 7 -8.12 42.23 18.79
N PRO A 8 -7.65 40.99 19.01
CA PRO A 8 -7.58 39.97 17.97
C PRO A 8 -8.96 39.73 17.35
N ALA A 9 -9.01 39.70 16.02
CA ALA A 9 -10.25 39.51 15.28
C ALA A 9 -10.93 38.19 15.70
N PRO A 10 -12.26 38.19 15.93
CA PRO A 10 -12.96 37.00 16.37
C PRO A 10 -12.83 35.88 15.32
N TYR A 11 -12.47 34.68 15.78
CA TYR A 11 -12.39 33.49 14.93
C TYR A 11 -13.76 33.17 14.33
N ARG A 12 -13.95 33.50 13.05
CA ARG A 12 -15.16 33.13 12.30
C ARG A 12 -15.12 31.63 12.03
N LYS A 13 -16.04 30.88 12.64
CA LYS A 13 -16.30 29.49 12.24
C LYS A 13 -16.74 29.49 10.78
N ASN A 14 -15.97 28.83 9.92
CA ASN A 14 -16.36 28.64 8.52
C ASN A 14 -17.68 27.88 8.46
N ASN A 15 -18.65 28.41 7.73
CA ASN A 15 -19.94 27.76 7.52
C ASN A 15 -19.73 26.44 6.76
N ARG A 16 -20.17 25.33 7.34
CA ARG A 16 -19.97 24.00 6.76
C ARG A 16 -20.69 23.84 5.42
N ALA A 17 -21.85 24.48 5.25
CA ALA A 17 -22.62 24.45 4.01
C ALA A 17 -21.88 25.19 2.89
N GLU A 18 -21.43 26.41 3.13
CA GLU A 18 -20.64 27.20 2.17
C GLU A 18 -19.34 26.48 1.77
N ARG A 19 -18.67 25.81 2.71
CA ARG A 19 -17.49 25.01 2.39
C ARG A 19 -17.82 23.84 1.47
N ALA A 20 -18.96 23.16 1.66
CA ALA A 20 -19.38 22.05 0.82
C ALA A 20 -19.75 22.51 -0.60
N GLU A 21 -20.47 23.62 -0.74
CA GLU A 21 -20.78 24.23 -2.04
C GLU A 21 -19.51 24.64 -2.80
N LEU A 22 -18.56 25.25 -2.08
CA LEU A 22 -17.27 25.61 -2.66
C LEU A 22 -16.46 24.38 -3.06
N ALA A 23 -16.54 23.28 -2.30
CA ALA A 23 -15.87 22.04 -2.62
C ALA A 23 -16.41 21.39 -3.89
N GLU A 24 -17.74 21.37 -4.06
CA GLU A 24 -18.42 20.94 -5.28
C GLU A 24 -17.96 21.73 -6.50
N LEU A 25 -17.98 23.06 -6.39
CA LEU A 25 -17.58 23.96 -7.48
C LEU A 25 -16.11 23.74 -7.88
N VAL A 26 -15.21 23.67 -6.90
CA VAL A 26 -13.78 23.44 -7.14
C VAL A 26 -13.53 22.06 -7.74
N PHE A 27 -14.27 21.04 -7.29
CA PHE A 27 -14.21 19.68 -7.84
C PHE A 27 -14.66 19.65 -9.31
N ASP A 28 -15.74 20.35 -9.66
CA ASP A 28 -16.22 20.45 -11.04
C ASP A 28 -15.23 21.19 -11.95
N LEU A 29 -14.64 22.28 -11.48
CA LEU A 29 -13.57 22.98 -12.21
C LEU A 29 -12.37 22.04 -12.42
N LYS A 30 -12.06 21.20 -11.42
CA LYS A 30 -10.98 20.23 -11.53
C LYS A 30 -11.30 19.14 -12.56
N LEU A 31 -12.54 18.65 -12.61
CA LEU A 31 -13.00 17.68 -13.61
C LEU A 31 -12.96 18.23 -15.05
N ARG A 32 -13.15 19.54 -15.21
CA ARG A 32 -12.97 20.25 -16.51
C ARG A 32 -11.51 20.39 -16.93
N GLY A 33 -10.57 19.88 -16.14
CA GLY A 33 -9.15 19.85 -16.47
C GLY A 33 -8.35 21.06 -15.99
N LEU A 34 -8.94 21.97 -15.19
CA LEU A 34 -8.20 23.12 -14.70
C LEU A 34 -7.08 22.70 -13.72
N SER A 35 -5.95 23.41 -13.79
CA SER A 35 -4.88 23.30 -12.79
C SER A 35 -5.29 24.01 -11.50
N PHE A 36 -4.70 23.67 -10.36
CA PHE A 36 -5.02 24.35 -9.10
C PHE A 36 -4.71 25.86 -9.13
N ARG A 37 -3.71 26.27 -9.93
CA ARG A 37 -3.41 27.69 -10.17
C ARG A 37 -4.49 28.36 -11.03
N ALA A 38 -4.97 27.69 -12.08
CA ALA A 38 -6.06 28.20 -12.92
C ALA A 38 -7.39 28.28 -12.15
N ILE A 39 -7.63 27.36 -11.21
CA ILE A 39 -8.80 27.43 -10.31
C ILE A 39 -8.68 28.66 -9.41
N GLU A 40 -7.51 28.89 -8.81
CA GLU A 40 -7.28 30.06 -7.97
C GLU A 40 -7.51 31.36 -8.75
N GLU A 41 -6.95 31.48 -9.95
CA GLU A 41 -7.14 32.63 -10.85
C GLU A 41 -8.63 32.82 -11.22
N ALA A 42 -9.31 31.74 -11.63
CA ALA A 42 -10.73 31.78 -11.94
C ALA A 42 -11.58 32.21 -10.74
N THR A 43 -11.26 31.73 -9.53
CA THR A 43 -12.01 32.10 -8.32
C THR A 43 -11.73 33.54 -7.87
N GLN A 44 -10.58 34.12 -8.22
CA GLN A 44 -10.24 35.50 -7.90
C GLN A 44 -10.94 36.51 -8.83
N ASP A 45 -11.31 36.11 -10.04
CA ASP A 45 -12.05 36.96 -10.97
C ASP A 45 -13.41 37.38 -10.37
N PRO A 46 -13.73 38.68 -10.30
CA PRO A 46 -15.04 39.18 -9.88
C PRO A 46 -16.22 38.61 -10.69
N ASN A 47 -16.00 38.32 -11.98
CA ASN A 47 -16.98 37.66 -12.85
C ASN A 47 -16.82 36.12 -12.85
N GLY A 48 -15.90 35.62 -12.04
CA GLY A 48 -15.60 34.22 -11.90
C GLY A 48 -16.64 33.44 -11.10
N PRO A 49 -16.50 32.11 -11.04
CA PRO A 49 -17.49 31.20 -10.47
C PRO A 49 -17.77 31.40 -8.97
N THR A 50 -16.95 32.17 -8.26
CA THR A 50 -17.17 32.48 -6.83
C THR A 50 -17.49 33.96 -6.55
N GLY A 51 -17.67 34.77 -7.60
CA GLY A 51 -17.91 36.21 -7.47
C GLY A 51 -16.73 36.98 -6.85
N GLY A 52 -15.49 36.63 -7.24
CA GLY A 52 -14.26 37.27 -6.74
C GLY A 52 -13.72 36.74 -5.40
N LYS A 53 -14.32 35.67 -4.83
CA LYS A 53 -13.81 35.04 -3.61
C LYS A 53 -12.66 34.07 -3.94
N ARG A 54 -11.44 34.60 -3.92
CA ARG A 54 -10.22 33.81 -4.15
C ARG A 54 -10.15 32.56 -3.27
N VAL A 55 -9.98 31.40 -3.92
CA VAL A 55 -9.67 30.11 -3.30
C VAL A 55 -8.20 29.79 -3.55
N PRO A 56 -7.33 29.84 -2.53
CA PRO A 56 -5.92 29.50 -2.70
C PRO A 56 -5.74 28.08 -3.22
N ALA A 57 -4.72 27.84 -4.05
CA ALA A 57 -4.44 26.51 -4.63
C ALA A 57 -4.29 25.40 -3.57
N GLY A 58 -3.75 25.70 -2.39
CA GLY A 58 -3.69 24.77 -1.26
C GLY A 58 -5.08 24.37 -0.75
N THR A 59 -5.93 25.36 -0.48
CA THR A 59 -7.33 25.15 -0.09
C THR A 59 -8.11 24.42 -1.18
N ALA A 60 -7.88 24.73 -2.45
CA ALA A 60 -8.51 24.03 -3.56
C ALA A 60 -8.15 22.54 -3.58
N ARG A 61 -6.90 22.16 -3.28
CA ARG A 61 -6.51 20.75 -3.14
C ARG A 61 -7.29 20.06 -2.01
N ASP A 62 -7.37 20.69 -0.85
CA ASP A 62 -8.10 20.13 0.29
C ASP A 62 -9.59 19.96 -0.04
N LEU A 63 -10.20 20.94 -0.68
CA LEU A 63 -11.61 20.89 -1.10
C LEU A 63 -11.86 19.79 -2.14
N VAL A 64 -10.99 19.62 -3.14
CA VAL A 64 -11.07 18.49 -4.08
C VAL A 64 -10.96 17.16 -3.35
N ARG A 65 -10.04 17.04 -2.38
CA ARG A 65 -9.87 15.80 -1.60
C ARG A 65 -11.12 15.51 -0.77
N ASP A 66 -11.64 16.49 -0.06
CA ASP A 66 -12.84 16.35 0.77
C ASP A 66 -14.05 15.93 -0.08
N GLU A 67 -14.21 16.53 -1.27
CA GLU A 67 -15.32 16.23 -2.17
C GLU A 67 -15.16 14.88 -2.89
N ALA A 68 -13.93 14.50 -3.26
CA ALA A 68 -13.62 13.17 -3.77
C ALA A 68 -13.95 12.10 -2.73
N ALA A 69 -13.54 12.31 -1.46
CA ALA A 69 -13.86 11.42 -0.36
C ALA A 69 -15.37 11.30 -0.11
N ARG A 70 -16.14 12.35 -0.41
CA ARG A 70 -17.60 12.33 -0.28
C ARG A 70 -18.31 11.64 -1.45
N ARG A 71 -17.88 11.88 -2.70
CA ARG A 71 -18.60 11.43 -3.92
C ARG A 71 -18.07 10.12 -4.49
N VAL A 72 -16.75 9.94 -4.46
CA VAL A 72 -16.03 8.90 -5.20
C VAL A 72 -15.72 7.74 -4.28
N ASP A 73 -15.15 7.98 -3.10
CA ASP A 73 -14.70 6.92 -2.21
C ASP A 73 -15.81 5.93 -1.84
N PRO A 74 -17.04 6.33 -1.46
CA PRO A 74 -18.11 5.38 -1.15
C PRO A 74 -18.49 4.50 -2.34
N LYS A 75 -18.40 5.03 -3.57
CA LYS A 75 -18.69 4.27 -4.79
C LYS A 75 -17.55 3.31 -5.13
N VAL A 76 -16.30 3.74 -4.91
CA VAL A 76 -15.12 2.89 -5.06
C VAL A 76 -15.17 1.75 -4.05
N ASP A 77 -15.52 2.02 -2.80
CA ASP A 77 -15.62 1.02 -1.75
C ASP A 77 -16.78 0.05 -1.99
N ALA A 78 -17.95 0.55 -2.42
CA ALA A 78 -19.06 -0.31 -2.83
C ALA A 78 -18.67 -1.21 -4.01
N TRP A 79 -17.96 -0.68 -5.00
CA TRP A 79 -17.45 -1.49 -6.12
C TRP A 79 -16.41 -2.52 -5.67
N ARG A 80 -15.47 -2.13 -4.80
CA ARG A 80 -14.49 -3.05 -4.20
C ARG A 80 -15.18 -4.20 -3.46
N ALA A 81 -16.21 -3.89 -2.65
CA ALA A 81 -16.97 -4.90 -1.93
C ALA A 81 -17.62 -5.93 -2.88
N ILE A 82 -18.25 -5.48 -3.96
CA ILE A 82 -18.85 -6.37 -4.98
C ILE A 82 -17.78 -7.26 -5.64
N VAL A 83 -16.61 -6.68 -5.96
CA VAL A 83 -15.50 -7.45 -6.57
C VAL A 83 -14.94 -8.47 -5.60
N VAL A 84 -14.76 -8.10 -4.33
CA VAL A 84 -14.31 -9.02 -3.27
C VAL A 84 -15.30 -10.18 -3.11
N GLU A 85 -16.59 -9.90 -2.97
CA GLU A 85 -17.62 -10.94 -2.86
C GLU A 85 -17.59 -11.92 -4.05
N ARG A 86 -17.43 -11.39 -5.27
CA ARG A 86 -17.30 -12.22 -6.48
C ARG A 86 -16.06 -13.12 -6.43
N LEU A 87 -14.92 -12.61 -5.96
CA LEU A 87 -13.67 -13.35 -5.86
C LEU A 87 -13.72 -14.40 -4.74
N GLU A 88 -14.31 -14.08 -3.60
CA GLU A 88 -14.58 -15.03 -2.51
C GLU A 88 -15.48 -16.18 -2.98
N ALA A 89 -16.56 -15.86 -3.69
CA ALA A 89 -17.42 -16.88 -4.29
C ALA A 89 -16.68 -17.75 -5.32
N ALA A 90 -15.68 -17.19 -6.02
CA ALA A 90 -14.83 -17.96 -6.92
C ALA A 90 -13.87 -18.89 -6.16
N HIS A 91 -13.24 -18.42 -5.07
CA HIS A 91 -12.41 -19.25 -4.21
C HIS A 91 -13.21 -20.42 -3.61
N ALA A 92 -14.41 -20.16 -3.10
CA ALA A 92 -15.27 -21.22 -2.58
C ALA A 92 -15.63 -22.29 -3.63
N ARG A 93 -15.74 -21.92 -4.92
CA ARG A 93 -15.92 -22.89 -6.01
C ARG A 93 -14.65 -23.69 -6.25
N LEU A 94 -13.48 -23.06 -6.23
CA LEU A 94 -12.18 -23.72 -6.38
C LEU A 94 -11.93 -24.72 -5.23
N ASP A 95 -12.23 -24.35 -3.99
CA ASP A 95 -12.12 -25.25 -2.82
C ASP A 95 -12.95 -26.53 -3.00
N ARG A 96 -14.18 -26.40 -3.52
CA ARG A 96 -15.04 -27.56 -3.81
C ARG A 96 -14.48 -28.43 -4.93
N MET A 97 -13.89 -27.83 -5.97
CA MET A 97 -13.26 -28.58 -7.06
C MET A 97 -12.00 -29.30 -6.59
N GLU A 98 -11.21 -28.66 -5.75
CA GLU A 98 -10.02 -29.24 -5.13
C GLU A 98 -10.38 -30.43 -4.26
N ALA A 99 -11.37 -30.27 -3.36
CA ALA A 99 -11.85 -31.37 -2.53
C ALA A 99 -12.37 -32.55 -3.36
N ALA A 100 -12.98 -32.29 -4.53
CA ALA A 100 -13.41 -33.34 -5.45
C ALA A 100 -12.23 -34.05 -6.13
N ALA A 101 -11.18 -33.31 -6.51
CA ALA A 101 -9.97 -33.88 -7.09
C ALA A 101 -9.19 -34.73 -6.08
N HIS A 102 -9.04 -34.27 -4.83
CA HIS A 102 -8.42 -35.06 -3.76
C HIS A 102 -9.14 -36.38 -3.51
N LYS A 103 -10.48 -36.39 -3.54
CA LYS A 103 -11.26 -37.64 -3.47
C LYS A 103 -10.97 -38.63 -4.60
N VAL A 104 -10.53 -38.15 -5.77
CA VAL A 104 -10.08 -39.03 -6.85
C VAL A 104 -8.71 -39.59 -6.50
N LEU A 105 -7.77 -38.76 -6.04
CA LEU A 105 -6.43 -39.21 -5.66
C LEU A 105 -6.41 -40.24 -4.53
N GLU A 106 -7.35 -40.14 -3.59
CA GLU A 106 -7.46 -41.08 -2.45
C GLU A 106 -8.02 -42.47 -2.84
N ARG A 107 -8.64 -42.59 -4.02
CA ARG A 107 -9.27 -43.84 -4.46
C ARG A 107 -8.27 -44.75 -5.17
N HIS A 108 -8.50 -46.06 -5.05
CA HIS A 108 -7.82 -47.06 -5.86
C HIS A 108 -8.55 -47.20 -7.19
N HIS A 109 -7.84 -46.93 -8.28
CA HIS A 109 -8.36 -47.01 -9.64
C HIS A 109 -7.80 -48.25 -10.33
N ILE A 110 -8.69 -49.01 -10.95
CA ILE A 110 -8.35 -50.24 -11.67
C ILE A 110 -8.71 -50.07 -13.14
N THR A 111 -7.91 -50.68 -14.01
CA THR A 111 -8.12 -50.61 -15.45
C THR A 111 -9.29 -51.49 -15.84
N VAL A 112 -10.26 -50.91 -16.54
CA VAL A 112 -11.43 -51.61 -17.08
C VAL A 112 -11.47 -51.46 -18.59
N ASN A 113 -11.64 -52.57 -19.31
CA ASN A 113 -11.81 -52.59 -20.77
C ASN A 113 -13.07 -53.38 -21.13
N ASN A 114 -14.01 -52.76 -21.86
CA ASN A 114 -15.30 -53.34 -22.24
C ASN A 114 -16.08 -53.95 -21.06
N GLY A 115 -16.02 -53.31 -19.88
CA GLY A 115 -16.70 -53.78 -18.67
C GLY A 115 -16.02 -54.94 -17.94
N ARG A 116 -14.81 -55.32 -18.35
CA ARG A 116 -14.00 -56.35 -17.68
C ARG A 116 -12.76 -55.72 -17.03
N ILE A 117 -12.44 -56.14 -15.81
CA ILE A 117 -11.22 -55.75 -15.11
C ILE A 117 -10.04 -56.44 -15.79
N ILE A 118 -9.00 -55.67 -16.11
CA ILE A 118 -7.74 -56.24 -16.62
C ILE A 118 -6.92 -56.69 -15.41
N THR A 119 -6.48 -57.95 -15.42
CA THR A 119 -5.60 -58.52 -14.39
C THR A 119 -4.22 -58.83 -14.97
N LEU A 120 -3.20 -58.77 -14.13
CA LEU A 120 -1.83 -59.20 -14.41
C LEU A 120 -1.72 -60.74 -14.38
N ASP A 121 -0.56 -61.28 -14.75
CA ASP A 121 -0.31 -62.73 -14.80
C ASP A 121 -0.42 -63.43 -13.42
N ASP A 122 -0.28 -62.67 -12.33
CA ASP A 122 -0.43 -63.10 -10.94
C ASP A 122 -1.90 -63.05 -10.44
N GLY A 123 -2.82 -62.55 -11.27
CA GLY A 123 -4.23 -62.39 -10.94
C GLY A 123 -4.59 -61.05 -10.28
N GLU A 124 -3.63 -60.17 -10.00
CA GLU A 124 -3.90 -58.87 -9.41
C GLU A 124 -4.46 -57.87 -10.46
N PRO A 125 -5.42 -57.00 -10.10
CA PRO A 125 -5.93 -55.97 -11.01
C PRO A 125 -4.85 -54.98 -11.45
N LEU A 126 -4.79 -54.68 -12.75
CA LEU A 126 -3.92 -53.63 -13.28
C LEU A 126 -4.40 -52.25 -12.82
N LEU A 127 -3.54 -51.52 -12.12
CA LEU A 127 -3.84 -50.15 -11.66
C LEU A 127 -3.97 -49.19 -12.83
N ASP A 128 -4.91 -48.25 -12.74
CA ASP A 128 -5.12 -47.18 -13.72
C ASP A 128 -4.72 -45.82 -13.13
N ASP A 129 -3.58 -45.30 -13.57
CA ASP A 129 -3.10 -43.96 -13.17
C ASP A 129 -3.76 -42.83 -14.00
N GLY A 130 -4.58 -43.15 -15.00
CA GLY A 130 -5.27 -42.16 -15.84
C GLY A 130 -6.13 -41.18 -15.03
N PRO A 131 -7.04 -41.66 -14.16
CA PRO A 131 -7.81 -40.80 -13.26
C PRO A 131 -6.93 -39.97 -12.31
N VAL A 132 -5.82 -40.53 -11.84
CA VAL A 132 -4.86 -39.87 -10.96
C VAL A 132 -4.19 -38.69 -11.68
N LEU A 133 -3.63 -38.93 -12.87
CA LEU A 133 -3.00 -37.90 -13.69
C LEU A 133 -3.99 -36.80 -14.09
N ALA A 134 -5.23 -37.18 -14.42
CA ALA A 134 -6.28 -36.21 -14.72
C ALA A 134 -6.62 -35.35 -13.49
N ALA A 135 -6.67 -35.93 -12.29
CA ALA A 135 -6.89 -35.17 -11.06
C ALA A 135 -5.73 -34.20 -10.77
N ILE A 136 -4.47 -34.62 -10.96
CA ILE A 136 -3.29 -33.76 -10.81
C ILE A 136 -3.33 -32.57 -11.78
N ASP A 137 -3.66 -32.78 -13.06
CA ASP A 137 -3.82 -31.70 -14.03
C ASP A 137 -4.92 -30.70 -13.62
N ARG A 138 -6.02 -31.20 -13.04
CA ARG A 138 -7.08 -30.32 -12.51
C ARG A 138 -6.61 -29.52 -11.30
N LEU A 139 -5.85 -30.12 -10.39
CA LEU A 139 -5.26 -29.42 -9.25
C LEU A 139 -4.32 -28.31 -9.69
N ALA A 140 -3.44 -28.57 -10.67
CA ALA A 140 -2.55 -27.54 -11.23
C ALA A 140 -3.34 -26.35 -11.81
N LYS A 141 -4.42 -26.62 -12.56
CA LYS A 141 -5.30 -25.57 -13.11
C LYS A 141 -6.06 -24.79 -12.02
N ILE A 142 -6.43 -25.45 -10.93
CA ILE A 142 -7.07 -24.81 -9.77
C ILE A 142 -6.08 -23.85 -9.11
N GLU A 143 -4.83 -24.27 -8.92
CA GLU A 143 -3.78 -23.44 -8.32
C GLU A 143 -3.48 -22.20 -9.18
N ASP A 144 -3.34 -22.36 -10.50
CA ASP A 144 -3.18 -21.23 -11.42
C ASP A 144 -4.34 -20.23 -11.32
N ALA A 145 -5.58 -20.72 -11.14
CA ALA A 145 -6.75 -19.87 -10.96
C ALA A 145 -6.73 -19.15 -9.60
N ARG A 146 -6.25 -19.80 -8.52
CA ARG A 146 -6.07 -19.16 -7.20
C ARG A 146 -5.05 -18.03 -7.28
N LEU A 147 -3.91 -18.26 -7.92
CA LEU A 147 -2.87 -17.25 -8.09
C LEU A 147 -3.40 -15.99 -8.81
N LYS A 148 -4.16 -16.18 -9.89
CA LYS A 148 -4.78 -15.07 -10.65
C LYS A 148 -5.81 -14.28 -9.82
N ASN A 149 -6.60 -14.97 -9.01
CA ASN A 149 -7.56 -14.31 -8.11
C ASN A 149 -6.83 -13.51 -7.03
N ASN A 150 -5.77 -14.08 -6.43
CA ASN A 150 -4.95 -13.40 -5.43
C ASN A 150 -4.24 -12.17 -6.00
N GLU A 151 -3.70 -12.27 -7.21
CA GLU A 151 -3.13 -11.13 -7.92
C GLU A 151 -4.17 -10.03 -8.15
N SER A 152 -5.39 -10.41 -8.53
CA SER A 152 -6.49 -9.46 -8.70
C SER A 152 -6.84 -8.74 -7.39
N LEU A 153 -6.81 -9.45 -6.25
CA LEU A 153 -6.99 -8.84 -4.92
C LEU A 153 -5.84 -7.88 -4.58
N ARG A 154 -4.59 -8.27 -4.82
CA ARG A 154 -3.41 -7.41 -4.57
C ARG A 154 -3.49 -6.10 -5.34
N ARG A 155 -3.86 -6.18 -6.62
CA ARG A 155 -4.09 -4.99 -7.46
C ARG A 155 -5.27 -4.16 -6.96
N LEU A 156 -6.37 -4.79 -6.56
CA LEU A 156 -7.58 -4.10 -6.05
C LEU A 156 -7.29 -3.26 -4.80
N PHE A 157 -6.49 -3.80 -3.88
CA PHE A 157 -6.11 -3.14 -2.62
C PHE A 157 -4.83 -2.30 -2.74
N GLY A 158 -4.20 -2.25 -3.90
CA GLY A 158 -2.96 -1.50 -4.10
C GLY A 158 -1.78 -2.06 -3.31
N LEU A 159 -1.78 -3.35 -2.94
CA LEU A 159 -0.65 -4.00 -2.27
C LEU A 159 0.60 -4.05 -3.15
N ASP A 160 0.41 -3.94 -4.46
CA ASP A 160 1.50 -3.85 -5.45
C ASP A 160 1.89 -2.39 -5.77
N MET A 161 1.33 -1.39 -5.09
CA MET A 161 1.72 0.00 -5.32
C MET A 161 3.15 0.24 -4.81
N PRO A 162 3.99 0.96 -5.58
CA PRO A 162 5.35 1.28 -5.15
C PRO A 162 5.30 2.16 -3.90
N VAL A 163 5.85 1.65 -2.80
CA VAL A 163 6.01 2.41 -1.56
C VAL A 163 7.25 3.29 -1.72
N LYS A 164 7.09 4.61 -1.57
CA LYS A 164 8.25 5.50 -1.46
C LYS A 164 8.93 5.25 -0.13
N VAL A 165 10.18 4.78 -0.17
CA VAL A 165 11.03 4.64 0.99
C VAL A 165 11.93 5.87 1.06
N ASP A 166 11.71 6.72 2.07
CA ASP A 166 12.66 7.78 2.41
C ASP A 166 13.85 7.14 3.13
N ALA A 167 14.84 6.70 2.36
CA ALA A 167 16.09 6.19 2.89
C ALA A 167 17.08 7.36 3.07
N THR A 168 17.47 7.64 4.31
CA THR A 168 18.63 8.50 4.58
C THR A 168 19.87 7.64 4.38
N VAL A 169 20.48 7.72 3.20
CA VAL A 169 21.75 7.05 2.91
C VAL A 169 22.86 7.94 3.46
N THR A 170 23.44 7.54 4.60
CA THR A 170 24.69 8.12 5.08
C THR A 170 25.84 7.39 4.42
N GLU A 171 26.49 8.03 3.45
CA GLU A 171 27.73 7.54 2.89
C GLU A 171 28.83 7.76 3.94
N VAL A 172 29.42 6.67 4.45
CA VAL A 172 30.63 6.76 5.27
C VAL A 172 31.79 7.00 4.31
N THR A 173 32.31 8.22 4.31
CA THR A 173 33.42 8.59 3.45
C THR A 173 34.75 8.15 4.05
N GLN A 174 35.80 8.10 3.23
CA GLN A 174 37.16 7.82 3.70
C GLN A 174 37.63 8.84 4.74
N GLN A 175 37.19 10.10 4.61
CA GLN A 175 37.47 11.17 5.56
C GLN A 175 36.84 10.90 6.92
N ASP A 176 35.65 10.29 6.95
CA ASP A 176 34.99 9.91 8.22
C ASP A 176 35.75 8.78 8.94
N LEU A 177 36.33 7.85 8.18
CA LEU A 177 37.18 6.79 8.74
C LEU A 177 38.50 7.36 9.30
N GLU A 178 39.16 8.23 8.54
CA GLU A 178 40.37 8.92 9.01
C GLU A 178 40.11 9.78 10.24
N LEU A 179 38.95 10.47 10.30
CA LEU A 179 38.55 11.25 11.47
C LEU A 179 38.33 10.36 12.70
N GLN A 180 37.74 9.17 12.50
CA GLN A 180 37.57 8.20 13.58
C GLN A 180 38.91 7.65 14.09
N GLU A 181 39.87 7.42 13.20
CA GLU A 181 41.22 6.99 13.57
C GLU A 181 41.97 8.09 14.33
N MET A 182 41.93 9.34 13.85
CA MET A 182 42.52 10.48 14.57
C MET A 182 41.89 10.69 15.96
N LEU A 183 40.56 10.51 16.09
CA LEU A 183 39.89 10.60 17.39
C LEU A 183 40.27 9.47 18.34
N ARG A 184 40.57 8.27 17.84
CA ARG A 184 41.09 7.17 18.66
C ARG A 184 42.51 7.46 19.13
N GLU A 185 43.36 7.93 18.23
CA GLU A 185 44.76 8.26 18.54
C GLU A 185 44.86 9.42 19.54
N ALA A 186 44.10 10.50 19.34
CA ALA A 186 44.06 11.63 20.25
C ALA A 186 43.57 11.23 21.65
N LYS A 187 42.57 10.35 21.75
CA LYS A 187 42.09 9.82 23.04
C LYS A 187 43.14 8.96 23.73
N ALA A 188 43.87 8.14 22.99
CA ALA A 188 44.95 7.32 23.54
C ALA A 188 46.10 8.19 24.07
N HIS A 189 46.45 9.26 23.35
CA HIS A 189 47.50 10.19 23.78
C HIS A 189 47.10 10.97 25.05
N VAL A 190 45.87 11.47 25.12
CA VAL A 190 45.36 12.16 26.32
C VAL A 190 45.35 11.21 27.51
N ALA A 191 44.90 9.96 27.34
CA ALA A 191 44.91 8.97 28.42
C ALA A 191 46.33 8.70 28.94
N ALA A 192 47.32 8.58 28.06
CA ALA A 192 48.72 8.39 28.46
C ALA A 192 49.29 9.60 29.22
N GLN A 193 48.97 10.82 28.78
CA GLN A 193 49.38 12.04 29.48
C GLN A 193 48.70 12.20 30.85
N GLU A 194 47.43 11.82 30.96
CA GLU A 194 46.72 11.81 32.24
C GLU A 194 47.30 10.80 33.22
N GLU A 195 47.73 9.62 32.76
CA GLU A 195 48.44 8.63 33.57
C GLU A 195 49.80 9.16 34.04
N GLU A 196 50.58 9.78 33.15
CA GLU A 196 51.90 10.34 33.49
C GLU A 196 51.79 11.51 34.49
N LEU A 197 50.78 12.38 34.35
CA LEU A 197 50.49 13.44 35.31
C LEU A 197 50.01 12.88 36.66
N ARG A 198 49.29 11.77 36.65
CA ARG A 198 48.82 11.09 37.87
C ARG A 198 49.97 10.42 38.62
N GLU A 199 50.93 9.83 37.91
CA GLU A 199 52.14 9.25 38.51
C GLU A 199 53.10 10.36 39.00
N GLY A 200 53.26 11.45 38.24
CA GLY A 200 54.06 12.61 38.64
C GLY A 200 53.53 13.36 39.87
N ALA A 201 52.21 13.46 40.03
CA ALA A 201 51.57 14.06 41.21
C ALA A 201 51.65 13.19 42.48
N GLY A 202 52.10 11.93 42.38
CA GLY A 202 52.32 11.04 43.51
C GLY A 202 53.76 11.08 44.09
N GLY A 203 54.66 11.86 43.49
CA GLY A 203 56.10 11.89 43.81
C GLY A 203 56.57 12.99 44.76
N GLU A 204 55.72 13.91 45.20
CA GLU A 204 56.04 14.91 46.23
C GLU A 204 55.27 14.59 47.53
N ALA A 205 55.80 13.67 48.33
CA ALA A 205 55.47 13.48 49.74
C ALA A 205 56.70 13.02 50.53
#